data_AF-A0A970A5J4-F1
#
_entry.id   AF-A0A970A5J4-F1
#
_cell.length_a   1.000
_cell.length_b   1.000
_cell.length_c   1.000
_cell.angle_alpha   90.00
_cell.angle_beta   90.00
_cell.angle_gamma   90.00
#
_symmetry.space_group_name_H-M   'P 1'
#
loop_
_entity.id
_entity.type
_entity.pdbx_description
1 polymer ?
#
loop_
_entity_poly.entity_id
_entity_poly.type
_entity_poly.pdbx_seq_one_letter_code
_entity_poly.pdbx_strand_id
1 'polypeptide(L)'
;MPSNYISALIGFKDKRSTYEKVYRNESKLRIYGICYIHDIPMKYYLNQQSNRTLFRGRISIISPADGQILQMRGKNRREKISDLKQRNSPILDRTGRQEAFNATSELYVNTFNDEEIKRHIEKAALKLFAKYEPSIRIIQKEIGQSAKSTALTALMLYLDDFERKIYASLRPKTRKSKRCALKRVAAYVSSVPMGEVTQAMLKAYAREHSKTAKSDLLVARHFWDFCKKKRVFNNENPLDVYFDSIIQHKRKVNPGKAVQRATELTCLPTVIESKLNQIIASNINNGEYIGLLLVKECGIPAKLVCESKWKEIIFNKELDYVSIIIRKDELAGAIHNYTRPLTPFAASILTNRYTELLKTYSMEQLQEMYVASRKNDPERPLEPKALTTLCRISLIQCGIDHNNLTTVSGELHGSGIRLLLRNIKYRLEHYCGLSQDPAAVRFLLLMALNDVTAENYRSFTCPEGQAYLYNALKRDTRFIETHEPNSSEEVIKELLPDGRVKYTILPESPDKLTSFKVKFLLQPHTRIEVFAPQGLTCSIKTSRTAENPLLYT
;
A
#
# COMPACT_ATOMS: atom_id res chain seq x y z
N MET A 1 -14.52 -22.16 -11.31
CA MET A 1 -14.31 -20.97 -12.17
C MET A 1 -12.98 -21.12 -12.90
N PRO A 2 -12.96 -21.58 -14.17
CA PRO A 2 -11.71 -21.66 -14.92
C PRO A 2 -11.25 -20.23 -15.22
N SER A 3 -10.03 -19.93 -14.77
CA SER A 3 -9.38 -18.63 -14.96
C SER A 3 -9.20 -18.41 -16.45
N ASN A 4 -9.88 -17.39 -17.00
CA ASN A 4 -9.62 -16.89 -18.34
C ASN A 4 -8.13 -16.50 -18.44
N TYR A 5 -7.35 -17.40 -19.05
CA TYR A 5 -5.96 -17.21 -19.38
C TYR A 5 -5.90 -16.13 -20.47
N ILE A 6 -5.44 -14.94 -20.11
CA ILE A 6 -5.02 -13.93 -21.07
C ILE A 6 -3.90 -14.55 -21.91
N SER A 7 -4.09 -14.51 -23.22
CA SER A 7 -3.29 -15.23 -24.21
C SER A 7 -1.84 -14.73 -24.22
N ALA A 8 -0.96 -15.47 -23.55
CA ALA A 8 0.38 -15.66 -24.08
C ALA A 8 0.27 -16.26 -25.49
N LEU A 9 1.23 -15.97 -26.37
CA LEU A 9 1.32 -16.59 -27.68
C LEU A 9 1.67 -18.08 -27.49
N ILE A 10 0.65 -18.88 -27.15
CA ILE A 10 0.73 -20.32 -26.92
C ILE A 10 -0.04 -20.97 -28.07
N GLY A 11 0.45 -22.10 -28.55
CA GLY A 11 -0.15 -22.82 -29.66
C GLY A 11 0.19 -22.18 -31.01
N PHE A 12 -0.79 -22.06 -31.90
CA PHE A 12 -0.61 -21.49 -33.24
C PHE A 12 -0.44 -19.96 -33.26
N LYS A 13 -0.54 -19.32 -32.08
CA LYS A 13 -0.18 -17.91 -31.92
C LYS A 13 1.34 -17.70 -31.82
N ASP A 14 2.12 -18.73 -31.50
CA ASP A 14 3.58 -18.68 -31.58
C ASP A 14 4.02 -18.66 -33.06
N LYS A 15 4.86 -17.70 -33.45
CA LYS A 15 5.32 -17.53 -34.84
C LYS A 15 6.11 -18.73 -35.38
N ARG A 16 6.64 -19.58 -34.50
CA ARG A 16 7.36 -20.80 -34.87
C ARG A 16 6.43 -21.98 -35.15
N SER A 17 5.15 -21.88 -34.76
CA SER A 17 4.18 -22.94 -35.01
C SER A 17 3.85 -23.03 -36.49
N THR A 18 3.87 -24.24 -37.04
CA THR A 18 3.60 -24.51 -38.45
C THR A 18 2.32 -25.32 -38.61
N TYR A 19 1.59 -25.06 -39.69
CA TYR A 19 0.37 -25.79 -40.06
C TYR A 19 0.37 -26.01 -41.57
N GLU A 20 0.61 -27.24 -41.99
CA GLU A 20 0.77 -27.61 -43.39
C GLU A 20 -0.27 -28.65 -43.80
N LYS A 21 -0.81 -28.48 -45.02
CA LYS A 21 -1.78 -29.37 -45.66
C LYS A 21 -1.16 -29.95 -46.92
N VAL A 22 -1.11 -31.26 -47.01
CA VAL A 22 -0.57 -31.99 -48.17
C VAL A 22 -1.57 -33.04 -48.63
N TYR A 23 -1.87 -33.06 -49.92
CA TYR A 23 -2.70 -34.09 -50.53
C TYR A 23 -1.82 -35.28 -50.91
N ARG A 24 -2.21 -36.49 -50.47
CA ARG A 24 -1.55 -37.74 -50.85
C ARG A 24 -2.43 -38.45 -51.88
N ASN A 25 -1.85 -38.82 -53.02
CA ASN A 25 -2.50 -39.57 -54.10
C ASN A 25 -3.85 -38.96 -54.53
N GLU A 26 -3.86 -37.65 -54.77
CA GLU A 26 -4.96 -36.86 -55.36
C GLU A 26 -6.33 -36.89 -54.63
N SER A 27 -6.44 -37.52 -53.46
CA SER A 27 -7.75 -37.72 -52.80
C SER A 27 -7.76 -37.74 -51.27
N LYS A 28 -6.60 -37.86 -50.60
CA LYS A 28 -6.55 -37.90 -49.11
C LYS A 28 -5.71 -36.76 -48.53
N LEU A 29 -6.35 -35.93 -47.71
CA LEU A 29 -5.69 -34.81 -47.03
C LEU A 29 -4.88 -35.30 -45.82
N ARG A 30 -3.63 -34.83 -45.74
CA ARG A 30 -2.77 -34.96 -44.56
C ARG A 30 -2.46 -33.58 -44.01
N ILE A 31 -2.62 -33.41 -42.71
CA ILE A 31 -2.30 -32.18 -41.99
C ILE A 31 -1.14 -32.49 -41.04
N TYR A 32 -0.09 -31.71 -41.04
CA TYR A 32 1.01 -31.86 -40.09
C TYR A 32 1.64 -30.52 -39.74
N GLY A 33 2.47 -30.53 -38.70
CA GLY A 33 3.17 -29.32 -38.29
C GLY A 33 3.72 -29.43 -36.87
N ILE A 34 4.08 -28.27 -36.34
CA ILE A 34 4.60 -28.08 -34.99
C ILE A 34 3.74 -27.05 -34.27
N CYS A 35 3.33 -27.38 -33.05
CA CYS A 35 2.61 -26.48 -32.15
C CYS A 35 3.47 -26.23 -30.92
N TYR A 36 3.78 -24.97 -30.61
CA TYR A 36 4.62 -24.62 -29.45
C TYR A 36 3.79 -24.36 -28.20
N ILE A 37 4.10 -25.07 -27.11
CA ILE A 37 3.53 -24.83 -25.77
C ILE A 37 4.67 -24.49 -24.83
N HIS A 38 4.73 -23.25 -24.33
CA HIS A 38 5.78 -22.79 -23.41
C HIS A 38 7.21 -23.10 -23.90
N ASP A 39 7.52 -22.72 -25.15
CA ASP A 39 8.78 -23.01 -25.84
C ASP A 39 9.08 -24.49 -26.12
N ILE A 40 8.15 -25.41 -25.81
CA ILE A 40 8.28 -26.83 -26.12
C ILE A 40 7.59 -27.16 -27.44
N PRO A 41 8.32 -27.68 -28.45
CA PRO A 41 7.72 -28.09 -29.72
C PRO A 41 6.88 -29.36 -29.56
N MET A 42 5.66 -29.33 -30.08
CA MET A 42 4.76 -30.48 -30.15
C MET A 42 4.54 -30.83 -31.63
N LYS A 43 5.14 -31.93 -32.07
CA LYS A 43 4.97 -32.41 -33.44
C LYS A 43 3.63 -33.14 -33.57
N TYR A 44 2.83 -32.77 -34.56
CA TYR A 44 1.56 -33.42 -34.81
C TYR A 44 1.41 -33.85 -36.28
N TYR A 45 0.57 -34.84 -36.50
CA TYR A 45 0.06 -35.19 -37.81
C TYR A 45 -1.37 -35.73 -37.69
N LEU A 46 -2.16 -35.51 -38.74
CA LEU A 46 -3.54 -35.96 -38.91
C LEU A 46 -3.68 -36.45 -40.35
N ASN A 47 -4.28 -37.62 -40.52
CA ASN A 47 -4.58 -38.19 -41.83
C ASN A 47 -6.10 -38.30 -41.98
N GLN A 48 -6.62 -37.86 -43.13
CA GLN A 48 -8.03 -38.04 -43.47
C GLN A 48 -8.37 -39.54 -43.50
N GLN A 49 -9.48 -39.89 -42.88
CA GLN A 49 -10.00 -41.26 -42.86
C GLN A 49 -11.25 -41.35 -43.73
N SER A 50 -11.56 -42.57 -44.16
CA SER A 50 -12.77 -42.88 -44.96
C SER A 50 -13.98 -43.24 -44.07
N ASN A 51 -13.84 -43.20 -42.75
CA ASN A 51 -14.78 -43.79 -41.78
C ASN A 51 -15.32 -42.72 -40.79
N ARG A 52 -16.05 -43.13 -39.73
CA ARG A 52 -16.76 -42.29 -38.72
C ARG A 52 -16.01 -41.07 -38.13
N THR A 53 -14.70 -40.93 -38.30
CA THR A 53 -13.91 -39.77 -37.83
C THR A 53 -13.14 -39.18 -39.01
N LEU A 54 -13.39 -37.93 -39.38
CA LEU A 54 -12.79 -37.32 -40.58
C LEU A 54 -11.25 -37.31 -40.58
N PHE A 55 -10.61 -37.04 -39.44
CA PHE A 55 -9.16 -37.06 -39.29
C PHE A 55 -8.72 -37.85 -38.06
N ARG A 56 -7.70 -38.70 -38.24
CA ARG A 56 -7.02 -39.42 -37.17
C ARG A 56 -5.51 -39.22 -37.25
N GLY A 57 -4.87 -39.05 -36.11
CA GLY A 57 -3.41 -39.01 -36.04
C GLY A 57 -2.87 -38.93 -34.63
N ARG A 58 -1.70 -38.29 -34.47
CA ARG A 58 -1.00 -38.23 -33.19
C ARG A 58 -0.34 -36.87 -32.98
N ILE A 59 -0.19 -36.51 -31.71
CA ILE A 59 0.67 -35.43 -31.24
C ILE A 59 1.74 -36.00 -30.31
N SER A 60 2.96 -35.48 -30.40
CA SER A 60 4.12 -35.95 -29.66
C SER A 60 4.92 -34.77 -29.12
N ILE A 61 5.40 -34.88 -27.89
CA ILE A 61 6.31 -33.89 -27.31
C ILE A 61 7.70 -34.10 -27.88
N ILE A 62 8.32 -33.05 -28.40
CA ILE A 62 9.73 -33.07 -28.80
C ILE A 62 10.57 -32.62 -27.62
N SER A 63 11.54 -33.46 -27.26
CA SER A 63 12.48 -33.20 -26.18
C SER A 63 13.41 -32.04 -26.58
N PRO A 64 13.57 -31.02 -25.71
CA PRO A 64 14.43 -29.88 -25.99
C PRO A 64 15.93 -30.22 -25.90
N ALA A 65 16.31 -31.40 -25.40
CA ALA A 65 17.72 -31.81 -25.25
C ALA A 65 18.31 -32.35 -26.55
N ASP A 66 17.56 -33.18 -27.26
CA ASP A 66 18.04 -34.04 -28.34
C ASP A 66 17.19 -33.94 -29.62
N GLY A 67 16.11 -33.15 -29.59
CA GLY A 67 15.20 -33.00 -30.73
C GLY A 67 14.39 -34.26 -31.07
N GLN A 68 14.48 -35.31 -30.24
CA GLN A 68 13.74 -36.56 -30.42
C GLN A 68 12.39 -36.51 -29.69
N ILE A 69 11.55 -37.52 -29.86
CA ILE A 69 10.30 -37.60 -29.10
C ILE A 69 10.62 -37.89 -27.64
N LEU A 70 10.06 -37.09 -26.74
CA LEU A 70 10.27 -37.22 -25.31
C LEU A 70 9.87 -38.63 -24.84
N GLN A 71 10.80 -39.32 -24.18
CA GLN A 71 10.56 -40.62 -23.57
C GLN A 71 9.89 -40.45 -22.20
N MET A 72 8.88 -41.29 -21.92
CA MET A 72 8.23 -41.35 -20.61
C MET A 72 9.26 -41.71 -19.53
N ARG A 73 9.29 -40.94 -18.44
CA ARG A 73 10.12 -41.21 -17.25
C ARG A 73 9.22 -41.34 -16.00
N GLY A 74 9.77 -41.94 -14.94
CA GLY A 74 9.12 -42.00 -13.63
C GLY A 74 7.77 -42.73 -13.61
N LYS A 75 6.77 -42.12 -12.95
CA LYS A 75 5.43 -42.70 -12.73
C LYS A 75 4.73 -43.11 -14.03
N ASN A 76 4.74 -42.24 -15.05
CA ASN A 76 4.10 -42.51 -16.34
C ASN A 76 4.70 -43.73 -17.05
N ARG A 77 6.02 -43.95 -16.91
CA ARG A 77 6.68 -45.15 -17.46
C ARG A 77 6.26 -46.42 -16.72
N ARG A 78 6.15 -46.36 -15.38
CA ARG A 78 5.71 -47.50 -14.55
C ARG A 78 4.27 -47.90 -14.85
N GLU A 79 3.38 -46.92 -14.96
CA GLU A 79 1.97 -47.14 -15.35
C GLU A 79 1.89 -47.80 -16.73
N LYS A 80 2.62 -47.28 -17.72
CA LYS A 80 2.63 -47.86 -19.07
C LYS A 80 3.19 -49.28 -19.11
N ILE A 81 4.20 -49.60 -18.30
CA ILE A 81 4.73 -50.97 -18.15
C ILE A 81 3.66 -51.89 -17.55
N SER A 82 2.92 -51.42 -16.54
CA SER A 82 1.82 -52.17 -15.92
C SER A 82 0.70 -52.46 -16.93
N ASP A 83 0.30 -51.45 -17.71
CA ASP A 83 -0.74 -51.59 -18.73
C ASP A 83 -0.35 -52.61 -19.81
N LEU A 84 0.91 -52.58 -20.26
CA LEU A 84 1.42 -53.52 -21.27
C LEU A 84 1.49 -54.95 -20.73
N LYS A 85 1.83 -55.12 -19.44
CA LYS A 85 1.82 -56.43 -18.77
C LYS A 85 0.41 -56.99 -18.62
N GLN A 86 -0.58 -56.16 -18.33
CA GLN A 86 -1.97 -56.58 -18.19
C GLN A 86 -2.64 -56.96 -19.52
N ARG A 87 -2.17 -56.40 -20.64
CA ARG A 87 -2.77 -56.62 -21.98
C ARG A 87 -2.19 -57.82 -22.75
N ASN A 88 -1.35 -58.67 -22.13
CA ASN A 88 -0.66 -59.80 -22.78
C ASN A 88 -0.09 -59.45 -24.18
N SER A 89 0.40 -58.22 -24.35
CA SER A 89 0.92 -57.80 -25.65
C SER A 89 2.23 -58.54 -25.92
N PRO A 90 2.39 -59.18 -27.11
CA PRO A 90 3.61 -59.91 -27.44
C PRO A 90 4.82 -58.97 -27.32
N ILE A 91 5.97 -59.55 -26.99
CA ILE A 91 7.24 -58.86 -26.85
C ILE A 91 7.46 -57.98 -28.09
N LEU A 92 7.17 -56.69 -27.95
CA LEU A 92 7.50 -55.68 -28.95
C LEU A 92 9.00 -55.80 -29.25
N ASP A 93 9.34 -55.74 -30.53
CA ASP A 93 10.71 -55.59 -31.01
C ASP A 93 11.37 -54.35 -30.37
N ARG A 94 12.71 -54.24 -30.48
CA ARG A 94 13.48 -53.18 -29.81
C ARG A 94 12.96 -51.77 -30.16
N THR A 95 12.52 -51.60 -31.40
CA THR A 95 11.88 -50.42 -32.00
C THR A 95 10.48 -50.15 -31.44
N GLY A 96 9.58 -51.14 -31.44
CA GLY A 96 8.22 -50.99 -30.90
C GLY A 96 8.20 -50.75 -29.38
N ARG A 97 9.19 -51.25 -28.64
CA ARG A 97 9.37 -50.93 -27.21
C ARG A 97 9.71 -49.45 -26.99
N GLN A 98 10.60 -48.88 -27.80
CA GLN A 98 10.94 -47.45 -27.70
C GLN A 98 9.75 -46.56 -28.07
N GLU A 99 8.97 -46.94 -29.09
CA GLU A 99 7.79 -46.19 -29.48
C GLU A 99 6.66 -46.21 -28.44
N ALA A 100 6.49 -47.33 -27.73
CA ALA A 100 5.48 -47.47 -26.69
C ALA A 100 5.69 -46.54 -25.48
N PHE A 101 6.93 -46.07 -25.27
CA PHE A 101 7.29 -45.11 -24.22
C PHE A 101 7.41 -43.68 -24.73
N ASN A 102 7.00 -43.39 -25.96
CA ASN A 102 6.94 -42.01 -26.44
C ASN A 102 5.84 -41.21 -25.72
N ALA A 103 6.12 -39.97 -25.34
CA ALA A 103 5.14 -39.03 -24.82
C ALA A 103 4.21 -38.54 -25.96
N THR A 104 3.27 -39.41 -26.34
CA THR A 104 2.30 -39.16 -27.41
C THR A 104 0.86 -39.22 -26.92
N SER A 105 -0.03 -38.51 -27.61
CA SER A 105 -1.48 -38.69 -27.54
C SER A 105 -2.05 -38.90 -28.93
N GLU A 106 -3.05 -39.77 -29.04
CA GLU A 106 -3.86 -39.85 -30.25
C GLU A 106 -4.72 -38.60 -30.40
N LEU A 107 -4.96 -38.21 -31.65
CA LEU A 107 -5.82 -37.11 -32.05
C LEU A 107 -6.95 -37.62 -32.93
N TYR A 108 -8.16 -37.17 -32.62
CA TYR A 108 -9.37 -37.46 -33.37
C TYR A 108 -10.08 -36.13 -33.63
N VAL A 109 -10.28 -35.78 -34.90
CA VAL A 109 -10.91 -34.51 -35.30
C VAL A 109 -11.97 -34.81 -36.35
N ASN A 110 -13.18 -34.30 -36.15
CA ASN A 110 -14.32 -34.57 -37.00
C ASN A 110 -14.86 -33.28 -37.66
N THR A 111 -13.97 -32.51 -38.29
CA THR A 111 -14.30 -31.26 -38.97
C THR A 111 -13.24 -30.96 -40.04
N PHE A 112 -13.61 -30.27 -41.11
CA PHE A 112 -12.68 -29.72 -42.11
C PHE A 112 -12.32 -28.24 -41.84
N ASN A 113 -12.87 -27.64 -40.78
CA ASN A 113 -12.59 -26.26 -40.42
C ASN A 113 -11.21 -26.13 -39.76
N ASP A 114 -10.32 -25.37 -40.40
CA ASP A 114 -8.92 -25.21 -39.96
C ASP A 114 -8.78 -24.61 -38.57
N GLU A 115 -9.62 -23.64 -38.22
CA GLU A 115 -9.56 -23.01 -36.90
C GLU A 115 -10.04 -23.96 -35.80
N GLU A 116 -11.01 -24.83 -36.09
CA GLU A 116 -11.45 -25.87 -35.15
C GLU A 116 -10.41 -26.99 -35.01
N ILE A 117 -9.76 -27.37 -36.11
CA ILE A 117 -8.65 -28.34 -36.12
C ILE A 117 -7.49 -27.80 -35.28
N LYS A 118 -7.07 -26.55 -35.51
CA LYS A 118 -6.02 -25.89 -34.72
C LYS A 118 -6.36 -25.87 -33.22
N ARG A 119 -7.58 -25.46 -32.84
CA ARG A 119 -8.04 -25.49 -31.45
C ARG A 119 -8.00 -26.89 -30.84
N HIS A 120 -8.37 -27.93 -31.59
CA HIS A 120 -8.30 -29.32 -31.12
C HIS A 120 -6.85 -29.76 -30.87
N ILE A 121 -5.94 -29.44 -31.79
CA ILE A 121 -4.51 -29.71 -31.65
C ILE A 121 -3.94 -28.99 -30.42
N GLU A 122 -4.25 -27.70 -30.24
CA GLU A 122 -3.80 -26.92 -29.08
C GLU A 122 -4.32 -27.50 -27.76
N LYS A 123 -5.61 -27.86 -27.70
CA LYS A 123 -6.21 -28.46 -26.49
C LYS A 123 -5.55 -29.80 -26.15
N ALA A 124 -5.25 -30.61 -27.15
CA ALA A 124 -4.54 -31.86 -26.96
C ALA A 124 -3.06 -31.64 -26.55
N ALA A 125 -2.40 -30.65 -27.16
CA ALA A 125 -1.04 -30.25 -26.82
C ALA A 125 -0.93 -29.79 -25.35
N LEU A 126 -1.87 -28.95 -24.89
CA LEU A 126 -1.96 -28.49 -23.51
C LEU A 126 -2.17 -29.63 -22.52
N LYS A 127 -3.07 -30.58 -22.84
CA LYS A 127 -3.30 -31.78 -22.02
C LYS A 127 -2.05 -32.66 -21.95
N LEU A 128 -1.39 -32.86 -23.09
CA LEU A 128 -0.18 -33.67 -23.18
C LEU A 128 0.98 -33.03 -22.41
N PHE A 129 1.14 -31.71 -22.55
CA PHE A 129 2.10 -30.92 -21.78
C PHE A 129 1.87 -31.06 -20.27
N ALA A 130 0.65 -30.84 -19.79
CA ALA A 130 0.32 -30.95 -18.37
C ALA A 130 0.61 -32.35 -17.80
N LYS A 131 0.42 -33.41 -18.59
CA LYS A 131 0.72 -34.79 -18.19
C LYS A 131 2.22 -35.06 -18.01
N TYR A 132 3.06 -34.40 -18.81
CA TYR A 132 4.51 -34.64 -18.83
C TYR A 132 5.35 -33.46 -18.31
N GLU A 133 4.72 -32.40 -17.80
CA GLU A 133 5.36 -31.20 -17.24
C GLU A 133 6.52 -31.53 -16.27
N PRO A 134 6.39 -32.47 -15.31
CA PRO A 134 7.51 -32.79 -14.41
C PRO A 134 8.75 -33.33 -15.14
N SER A 135 8.56 -34.14 -16.19
CA SER A 135 9.67 -34.71 -16.97
C SER A 135 10.35 -33.64 -17.85
N ILE A 136 9.55 -32.76 -18.45
CA ILE A 136 10.04 -31.61 -19.23
C ILE A 136 10.88 -30.69 -18.34
N ARG A 137 10.38 -30.38 -17.13
CA ARG A 137 11.06 -29.51 -16.16
C ARG A 137 12.43 -30.03 -15.74
N ILE A 138 12.57 -31.34 -15.54
CA ILE A 138 13.84 -31.98 -15.18
C ILE A 138 14.84 -31.84 -16.32
N ILE A 139 14.44 -32.22 -17.54
CA ILE A 139 15.30 -32.17 -18.73
C ILE A 139 15.75 -30.72 -19.00
N GLN A 140 14.85 -29.75 -18.90
CA GLN A 140 15.21 -28.34 -19.07
C GLN A 140 16.14 -27.80 -17.98
N LYS A 141 16.12 -28.35 -16.76
CA LYS A 141 17.13 -28.03 -15.73
C LYS A 141 18.48 -28.69 -16.02
N GLU A 142 18.49 -29.89 -16.58
CA GLU A 142 19.70 -30.66 -16.92
C GLU A 142 20.48 -30.07 -18.11
N ILE A 143 19.79 -29.56 -19.14
CA ILE A 143 20.43 -28.95 -20.34
C ILE A 143 21.26 -27.70 -19.98
N GLY A 144 20.96 -27.05 -18.85
CA GLY A 144 21.50 -25.72 -18.54
C GLY A 144 20.87 -24.64 -19.43
N GLN A 145 20.88 -23.40 -18.98
CA GLN A 145 20.08 -22.34 -19.61
C GLN A 145 20.87 -21.54 -20.63
N SER A 146 20.20 -21.23 -21.75
CA SER A 146 20.63 -20.19 -22.67
C SER A 146 20.06 -18.83 -22.23
N ALA A 147 20.76 -17.74 -22.57
CA ALA A 147 20.32 -16.36 -22.35
C ALA A 147 18.97 -16.01 -23.01
N LYS A 148 18.36 -16.95 -23.76
CA LYS A 148 17.10 -16.79 -24.50
C LYS A 148 15.86 -17.32 -23.73
N SER A 149 15.99 -17.66 -22.45
CA SER A 149 14.86 -18.18 -21.66
C SER A 149 13.75 -17.13 -21.51
N THR A 150 12.51 -17.50 -21.86
CA THR A 150 11.32 -16.65 -21.67
C THR A 150 10.86 -16.63 -20.21
N ALA A 151 10.07 -15.62 -19.85
CA ALA A 151 9.53 -15.49 -18.49
C ALA A 151 8.65 -16.67 -18.06
N LEU A 152 7.88 -17.24 -18.98
CA LEU A 152 7.02 -18.40 -18.68
C LEU A 152 7.85 -19.65 -18.40
N THR A 153 8.89 -19.88 -19.19
CA THR A 153 9.81 -21.00 -19.00
C THR A 153 10.52 -20.89 -17.65
N ALA A 154 11.04 -19.70 -17.31
CA ALA A 154 11.64 -19.47 -16.00
C ALA A 154 10.65 -19.67 -14.84
N LEU A 155 9.40 -19.22 -15.01
CA LEU A 155 8.35 -19.41 -14.01
C LEU A 155 8.06 -20.90 -13.77
N MET A 156 7.90 -21.69 -14.83
CA MET A 156 7.72 -23.14 -14.71
C MET A 156 8.87 -23.81 -13.98
N LEU A 157 10.11 -23.40 -14.25
CA LEU A 157 11.30 -24.02 -13.67
C LEU A 157 11.51 -23.65 -12.20
N TYR A 158 11.26 -22.39 -11.82
CA TYR A 158 11.75 -21.82 -10.57
C TYR A 158 10.69 -21.26 -9.62
N LEU A 159 9.41 -21.24 -9.99
CA LEU A 159 8.37 -20.68 -9.12
C LEU A 159 8.34 -21.30 -7.72
N ASP A 160 8.41 -22.63 -7.61
CA ASP A 160 8.39 -23.29 -6.30
C ASP A 160 9.63 -23.00 -5.46
N ASP A 161 10.79 -22.83 -6.10
CA ASP A 161 12.04 -22.52 -5.42
C ASP A 161 12.06 -21.06 -4.96
N PHE A 162 11.53 -20.16 -5.80
CA PHE A 162 11.32 -18.76 -5.47
C PHE A 162 10.34 -18.59 -4.30
N GLU A 163 9.20 -19.28 -4.33
CA GLU A 163 8.21 -19.18 -3.25
C GLU A 163 8.72 -19.75 -1.93
N ARG A 164 9.46 -20.86 -1.97
CA ARG A 164 10.10 -21.42 -0.77
C ARG A 164 11.15 -20.48 -0.19
N LYS A 165 11.90 -19.76 -1.03
CA LYS A 165 12.96 -18.87 -0.54
C LYS A 165 12.44 -17.50 -0.08
N ILE A 166 11.48 -16.93 -0.81
CA ILE A 166 11.05 -15.54 -0.61
C ILE A 166 9.72 -15.46 0.16
N TYR A 167 8.83 -16.43 0.02
CA TYR A 167 7.45 -16.38 0.52
C TYR A 167 7.08 -17.49 1.53
N ALA A 168 8.09 -18.12 2.16
CA ALA A 168 7.88 -19.20 3.13
C ALA A 168 6.95 -18.81 4.29
N SER A 169 7.15 -17.61 4.85
CA SER A 169 6.38 -17.10 6.00
C SER A 169 5.06 -16.41 5.64
N LEU A 170 4.75 -16.24 4.35
CA LEU A 170 3.52 -15.55 3.94
C LEU A 170 2.27 -16.42 4.11
N ARG A 171 1.17 -15.78 4.53
CA ARG A 171 -0.17 -16.39 4.61
C ARG A 171 -0.58 -16.99 3.24
N PRO A 172 -1.30 -18.14 3.20
CA PRO A 172 -1.66 -18.82 1.95
C PRO A 172 -2.41 -17.95 0.93
N LYS A 173 -3.35 -17.12 1.39
CA LYS A 173 -4.12 -16.20 0.54
C LYS A 173 -3.21 -15.16 -0.15
N THR A 174 -2.26 -14.60 0.59
CA THR A 174 -1.28 -13.64 0.07
C THR A 174 -0.34 -14.32 -0.93
N ARG A 175 0.17 -15.51 -0.62
CA ARG A 175 1.01 -16.31 -1.53
C ARG A 175 0.30 -16.59 -2.85
N LYS A 176 -0.97 -17.02 -2.80
CA LYS A 176 -1.79 -17.24 -4.00
C LYS A 176 -1.96 -15.97 -4.84
N SER A 177 -2.22 -14.83 -4.22
CA SER A 177 -2.35 -13.54 -4.91
C SER A 177 -1.05 -13.14 -5.63
N LYS A 178 0.09 -13.26 -4.93
CA LYS A 178 1.43 -12.99 -5.49
C LYS A 178 1.77 -13.93 -6.65
N ARG A 179 1.43 -15.21 -6.55
CA ARG A 179 1.57 -16.19 -7.63
C ARG A 179 0.77 -15.81 -8.88
N CYS A 180 -0.48 -15.39 -8.71
CA CYS A 180 -1.32 -14.93 -9.82
C CYS A 180 -0.74 -13.69 -10.51
N ALA A 181 -0.20 -12.75 -9.73
CA ALA A 181 0.48 -11.57 -10.26
C ALA A 181 1.69 -11.94 -11.14
N LEU A 182 2.55 -12.85 -10.67
CA LEU A 182 3.68 -13.34 -11.46
C LEU A 182 3.25 -14.00 -12.76
N LYS A 183 2.24 -14.88 -12.70
CA LYS A 183 1.71 -15.54 -13.89
C LYS A 183 1.19 -14.54 -14.93
N ARG A 184 0.49 -13.48 -14.50
CA ARG A 184 0.01 -12.42 -15.40
C ARG A 184 1.16 -11.70 -16.10
N VAL A 185 2.13 -11.21 -15.33
CA VAL A 185 3.26 -10.46 -15.90
C VAL A 185 4.08 -11.35 -16.83
N ALA A 186 4.41 -12.57 -16.40
CA ALA A 186 5.20 -13.52 -17.20
C ALA A 186 4.48 -13.90 -18.51
N ALA A 187 3.15 -14.10 -18.48
CA ALA A 187 2.37 -14.36 -19.67
C ALA A 187 2.38 -13.16 -20.64
N TYR A 188 2.24 -11.94 -20.12
CA TYR A 188 2.21 -10.72 -20.94
C TYR A 188 3.53 -10.50 -21.70
N VAL A 189 4.67 -10.73 -21.05
CA VAL A 189 6.00 -10.52 -21.66
C VAL A 189 6.60 -11.79 -22.29
N SER A 190 5.80 -12.85 -22.44
CA SER A 190 6.28 -14.17 -22.87
C SER A 190 6.82 -14.24 -24.30
N SER A 191 6.52 -13.25 -25.14
CA SER A 191 6.96 -13.20 -26.52
C SER A 191 8.45 -12.95 -26.72
N VAL A 192 9.17 -12.57 -25.65
CA VAL A 192 10.61 -12.27 -25.68
C VAL A 192 11.34 -12.96 -24.52
N PRO A 193 12.66 -13.20 -24.65
CA PRO A 193 13.50 -13.60 -23.53
C PRO A 193 13.42 -12.64 -22.35
N MET A 194 13.62 -13.16 -21.13
CA MET A 194 13.52 -12.35 -19.90
C MET A 194 14.44 -11.12 -19.90
N GLY A 195 15.63 -11.22 -20.50
CA GLY A 195 16.61 -10.14 -20.59
C GLY A 195 16.36 -9.14 -21.72
N GLU A 196 15.39 -9.39 -22.60
CA GLU A 196 15.02 -8.54 -23.73
C GLU A 196 13.68 -7.83 -23.52
N VAL A 197 13.04 -8.02 -22.36
CA VAL A 197 11.81 -7.31 -22.01
C VAL A 197 12.08 -5.80 -21.98
N THR A 198 11.37 -5.04 -22.81
CA THR A 198 11.60 -3.61 -22.94
C THR A 198 10.72 -2.79 -22.01
N GLN A 199 11.12 -1.54 -21.72
CA GLN A 199 10.28 -0.61 -20.96
C GLN A 199 8.94 -0.33 -21.64
N ALA A 200 8.87 -0.35 -22.97
CA ALA A 200 7.63 -0.13 -23.71
C ALA A 200 6.58 -1.21 -23.37
N MET A 201 7.00 -2.47 -23.30
CA MET A 201 6.14 -3.60 -22.89
C MET A 201 5.63 -3.43 -21.46
N LEU A 202 6.51 -3.02 -20.53
CA LEU A 202 6.13 -2.80 -19.13
C LEU A 202 5.19 -1.60 -18.95
N LYS A 203 5.39 -0.53 -19.72
CA LYS A 203 4.49 0.63 -19.77
C LYS A 203 3.13 0.25 -20.36
N ALA A 204 3.09 -0.58 -21.41
CA ALA A 204 1.86 -1.10 -21.99
C ALA A 204 1.07 -1.95 -20.97
N TYR A 205 1.75 -2.90 -20.30
CA TYR A 205 1.15 -3.66 -19.20
C TYR A 205 0.55 -2.74 -18.13
N ALA A 206 1.30 -1.71 -17.72
CA ALA A 206 0.85 -0.80 -16.69
C ALA A 206 -0.38 0.03 -17.07
N ARG A 207 -0.53 0.37 -18.36
CA ARG A 207 -1.73 1.05 -18.89
C ARG A 207 -2.94 0.12 -18.89
N GLU A 208 -2.77 -1.11 -19.37
CA GLU A 208 -3.86 -2.10 -19.45
C GLU A 208 -4.32 -2.58 -18.07
N HIS A 209 -3.42 -2.62 -17.07
CA HIS A 209 -3.67 -3.18 -15.74
C HIS A 209 -3.61 -2.11 -14.64
N SER A 210 -4.09 -0.89 -14.91
CA SER A 210 -3.90 0.32 -14.08
C SER A 210 -4.06 0.16 -12.57
N LYS A 211 -5.02 -0.66 -12.10
CA LYS A 211 -5.29 -0.87 -10.66
C LYS A 211 -4.26 -1.77 -9.96
N THR A 212 -3.70 -2.78 -10.64
CA THR A 212 -2.81 -3.79 -10.03
C THR A 212 -1.40 -3.78 -10.60
N ALA A 213 -1.14 -2.98 -11.65
CA ALA A 213 0.11 -2.97 -12.37
C ALA A 213 1.34 -2.77 -11.46
N LYS A 214 1.29 -1.77 -10.58
CA LYS A 214 2.42 -1.47 -9.69
C LYS A 214 2.74 -2.65 -8.77
N SER A 215 1.72 -3.24 -8.15
CA SER A 215 1.92 -4.39 -7.27
C SER A 215 2.40 -5.61 -8.04
N ASP A 216 1.87 -5.84 -9.24
CA ASP A 216 2.23 -7.00 -10.05
C ASP A 216 3.69 -6.91 -10.53
N LEU A 217 4.09 -5.74 -11.05
CA LEU A 217 5.44 -5.49 -11.53
C LEU A 217 6.48 -5.52 -10.40
N LEU A 218 6.12 -5.10 -9.18
CA LEU A 218 7.00 -5.23 -8.01
C LEU A 218 7.26 -6.70 -7.65
N VAL A 219 6.23 -7.54 -7.73
CA VAL A 219 6.38 -8.98 -7.47
C VAL A 219 7.23 -9.62 -8.55
N ALA A 220 6.98 -9.27 -9.82
CA ALA A 220 7.79 -9.71 -10.95
C ALA A 220 9.25 -9.26 -10.82
N ARG A 221 9.51 -8.05 -10.30
CA ARG A 221 10.87 -7.52 -10.11
C ARG A 221 11.70 -8.46 -9.25
N HIS A 222 11.17 -8.87 -8.10
CA HIS A 222 11.84 -9.82 -7.21
C HIS A 222 12.06 -11.20 -7.84
N PHE A 223 11.11 -11.65 -8.67
CA PHE A 223 11.27 -12.90 -9.41
C PHE A 223 12.36 -12.80 -10.48
N TRP A 224 12.44 -11.69 -11.22
CA TRP A 224 13.52 -11.45 -12.18
C TRP A 224 14.88 -11.37 -11.50
N ASP A 225 14.99 -10.74 -10.32
CA ASP A 225 16.23 -10.73 -9.53
C ASP A 225 16.65 -12.13 -9.10
N PHE A 226 15.68 -12.95 -8.69
CA PHE A 226 15.92 -14.35 -8.36
C PHE A 226 16.44 -15.13 -9.58
N CYS A 227 15.82 -14.94 -10.74
CA CYS A 227 16.25 -15.54 -12.00
C CYS A 227 17.62 -15.04 -12.45
N LYS A 228 17.93 -13.75 -12.28
CA LYS A 228 19.27 -13.20 -12.55
C LYS A 228 20.33 -13.87 -11.67
N LYS A 229 20.07 -14.01 -10.36
CA LYS A 229 20.96 -14.73 -9.42
C LYS A 229 21.15 -16.20 -9.77
N LYS A 230 20.15 -16.82 -10.41
CA LYS A 230 20.21 -18.19 -10.94
C LYS A 230 20.84 -18.28 -12.34
N ARG A 231 21.36 -17.15 -12.88
CA ARG A 231 21.97 -17.03 -14.21
C ARG A 231 21.02 -17.44 -15.35
N VAL A 232 19.72 -17.18 -15.17
CA VAL A 232 18.70 -17.43 -16.21
C VAL A 232 18.84 -16.49 -17.40
N PHE A 233 19.28 -15.26 -17.12
CA PHE A 233 19.64 -14.25 -18.10
C PHE A 233 20.78 -13.41 -17.52
N ASN A 234 21.55 -12.78 -18.40
CA ASN A 234 22.76 -12.04 -18.02
C ASN A 234 22.58 -10.51 -18.01
N ASN A 235 21.58 -10.00 -18.74
CA ASN A 235 21.31 -8.58 -18.85
C ASN A 235 20.87 -7.97 -17.50
N GLU A 236 20.81 -6.64 -17.44
CA GLU A 236 20.16 -5.95 -16.33
C GLU A 236 18.69 -6.37 -16.18
N ASN A 237 18.17 -6.27 -14.95
CA ASN A 237 16.76 -6.59 -14.72
C ASN A 237 15.90 -5.47 -15.34
N PRO A 238 15.12 -5.73 -16.39
CA PRO A 238 14.35 -4.70 -17.08
C PRO A 238 13.29 -4.03 -16.19
N LEU A 239 12.87 -4.72 -15.12
CA LEU A 239 11.95 -4.15 -14.13
C LEU A 239 12.64 -3.14 -13.22
N ASP A 240 13.93 -3.32 -12.89
CA ASP A 240 14.72 -2.31 -12.17
C ASP A 240 14.80 -1.03 -13.00
N VAL A 241 15.23 -1.15 -14.26
CA VAL A 241 15.34 -0.03 -15.19
C VAL A 241 14.01 0.71 -15.35
N TYR A 242 12.89 -0.03 -15.42
CA TYR A 242 11.55 0.55 -15.47
C TYR A 242 11.21 1.35 -14.19
N PHE A 243 11.45 0.80 -13.01
CA PHE A 243 11.18 1.51 -11.76
C PHE A 243 12.08 2.73 -11.58
N ASP A 244 13.35 2.63 -11.98
CA ASP A 244 14.29 3.76 -11.93
C ASP A 244 13.85 4.88 -12.88
N SER A 245 13.38 4.54 -14.09
CA SER A 245 12.81 5.54 -15.01
C SER A 245 11.58 6.26 -14.42
N ILE A 246 10.73 5.56 -13.67
CA ILE A 246 9.58 6.17 -12.98
C ILE A 246 10.06 7.08 -11.85
N ILE A 247 11.07 6.66 -11.08
CA ILE A 247 11.61 7.46 -9.99
C ILE A 247 12.26 8.73 -10.54
N GLN A 248 13.05 8.63 -11.62
CA GLN A 248 13.64 9.78 -12.30
C GLN A 248 12.58 10.73 -12.87
N HIS A 249 11.51 10.21 -13.49
CA HIS A 249 10.38 11.02 -13.93
C HIS A 249 9.60 11.67 -12.78
N LYS A 250 9.53 11.04 -11.60
CA LYS A 250 8.92 11.64 -10.40
C LYS A 250 9.82 12.68 -9.73
N ARG A 251 11.14 12.57 -9.88
CA ARG A 251 12.12 13.55 -9.40
C ARG A 251 12.16 14.80 -10.28
N LYS A 252 11.73 14.73 -11.55
CA LYS A 252 11.38 15.93 -12.31
C LYS A 252 10.18 16.59 -11.64
N VAL A 253 10.47 17.63 -10.85
CA VAL A 253 9.48 18.48 -10.21
C VAL A 253 8.54 18.97 -11.30
N ASN A 254 7.30 18.48 -11.31
CA ASN A 254 6.29 19.03 -12.21
C ASN A 254 6.00 20.45 -11.72
N PRO A 255 6.37 21.50 -12.47
CA PRO A 255 6.25 22.88 -12.00
C PRO A 255 4.79 23.22 -11.66
N GLY A 256 3.81 22.68 -12.39
CA GLY A 256 2.39 22.84 -12.06
C GLY A 256 2.01 22.23 -10.72
N LYS A 257 2.55 21.05 -10.35
CA LYS A 257 2.32 20.45 -9.02
C LYS A 257 3.08 21.17 -7.90
N ALA A 258 4.24 21.76 -8.21
CA ALA A 258 5.00 22.54 -7.24
C ALA A 258 4.31 23.86 -6.93
N VAL A 259 3.84 24.57 -7.95
CA VAL A 259 3.01 25.78 -7.80
C VAL A 259 1.72 25.46 -7.04
N GLN A 260 1.01 24.39 -7.43
CA GLN A 260 -0.21 23.97 -6.72
C GLN A 260 0.05 23.68 -5.24
N ARG A 261 1.16 22.99 -4.90
CA ARG A 261 1.54 22.74 -3.50
C ARG A 261 1.92 24.02 -2.74
N ALA A 262 2.52 25.00 -3.41
CA ALA A 262 2.89 26.27 -2.79
C ALA A 262 1.66 27.15 -2.52
N THR A 263 0.62 27.05 -3.35
CA THR A 263 -0.65 27.80 -3.19
C THR A 263 -1.69 27.06 -2.35
N GLU A 264 -1.45 25.80 -2.01
CA GLU A 264 -2.40 24.99 -1.23
C GLU A 264 -2.51 25.51 0.21
N LEU A 265 -3.74 25.73 0.67
CA LEU A 265 -4.01 26.11 2.05
C LEU A 265 -3.53 24.98 3.00
N THR A 266 -2.57 25.32 3.88
CA THR A 266 -1.95 24.37 4.83
C THR A 266 -2.50 24.52 6.25
N CYS A 267 -2.88 25.74 6.65
CA CYS A 267 -3.46 26.08 7.94
C CYS A 267 -4.81 26.77 7.73
N LEU A 268 -5.78 26.49 8.60
CA LEU A 268 -7.02 27.25 8.64
C LEU A 268 -6.75 28.65 9.23
N PRO A 269 -7.35 29.72 8.68
CA PRO A 269 -7.37 31.01 9.34
C PRO A 269 -8.01 30.92 10.73
N THR A 270 -7.47 31.63 11.71
CA THR A 270 -7.92 31.58 13.12
C THR A 270 -9.43 31.83 13.27
N VAL A 271 -9.99 32.78 12.50
CA VAL A 271 -11.44 33.08 12.51
C VAL A 271 -12.27 31.89 12.02
N ILE A 272 -11.81 31.18 10.98
CA ILE A 272 -12.49 30.00 10.44
C ILE A 272 -12.40 28.84 11.44
N GLU A 273 -11.22 28.64 12.03
CA GLU A 273 -11.01 27.59 13.04
C GLU A 273 -11.86 27.84 14.30
N SER A 274 -11.98 29.09 14.74
CA SER A 274 -12.87 29.50 15.85
C SER A 274 -14.33 29.19 15.54
N LYS A 275 -14.83 29.56 14.36
CA LYS A 275 -16.21 29.21 13.92
C LYS A 275 -16.43 27.70 13.90
N LEU A 276 -15.43 26.93 13.44
CA LEU A 276 -15.52 25.48 13.41
C LEU A 276 -15.57 24.89 14.83
N ASN A 277 -14.78 25.44 15.76
CA ASN A 277 -14.83 25.07 17.18
C ASN A 277 -16.20 25.36 17.79
N GLN A 278 -16.79 26.52 17.49
CA GLN A 278 -18.14 26.88 17.95
C GLN A 278 -19.18 25.89 17.43
N ILE A 279 -19.16 25.57 16.13
CA ILE A 279 -20.08 24.58 15.54
C ILE A 279 -19.99 23.23 16.25
N ILE A 280 -18.76 22.75 16.53
CA ILE A 280 -18.54 21.49 17.25
C ILE A 280 -19.10 21.58 18.67
N ALA A 281 -18.78 22.65 19.41
CA ALA A 281 -19.23 22.85 20.78
C ALA A 281 -20.77 22.94 20.89
N SER A 282 -21.42 23.68 19.98
CA SER A 282 -22.88 23.81 19.94
C SER A 282 -23.60 22.51 19.55
N ASN A 283 -22.89 21.54 18.96
CA ASN A 283 -23.45 20.25 18.54
C ASN A 283 -22.86 19.08 19.33
N ILE A 284 -22.42 19.32 20.57
CA ILE A 284 -21.76 18.30 21.41
C ILE A 284 -22.56 17.00 21.59
N ASN A 285 -23.90 17.09 21.58
CA ASN A 285 -24.79 15.93 21.71
C ASN A 285 -24.89 15.11 20.41
N ASN A 286 -24.45 15.62 19.26
CA ASN A 286 -24.44 14.88 18.00
C ASN A 286 -23.09 14.16 17.75
N GLY A 287 -23.11 12.84 17.67
CA GLY A 287 -21.91 12.01 17.50
C GLY A 287 -21.14 12.28 16.22
N GLU A 288 -21.80 12.82 15.20
CA GLU A 288 -21.15 13.16 13.94
C GLU A 288 -20.13 14.29 14.10
N TYR A 289 -20.45 15.28 14.95
CA TYR A 289 -19.56 16.41 15.24
C TYR A 289 -18.39 16.02 16.14
N ILE A 290 -18.51 14.92 16.88
CA ILE A 290 -17.38 14.31 17.60
C ILE A 290 -16.45 13.60 16.62
N GLY A 291 -17.01 12.96 15.59
CA GLY A 291 -16.21 12.47 14.47
C GLY A 291 -15.39 13.60 13.82
N LEU A 292 -16.03 14.74 13.56
CA LEU A 292 -15.36 15.94 13.03
C LEU A 292 -14.27 16.45 13.98
N LEU A 293 -14.55 16.53 15.28
CA LEU A 293 -13.59 16.90 16.32
C LEU A 293 -12.34 16.02 16.29
N LEU A 294 -12.51 14.69 16.25
CA LEU A 294 -11.38 13.74 16.25
C LEU A 294 -10.53 13.85 14.98
N VAL A 295 -11.13 14.13 13.83
CA VAL A 295 -10.37 14.41 12.60
C VAL A 295 -9.60 15.73 12.74
N LYS A 296 -10.28 16.80 13.19
CA LYS A 296 -9.74 18.16 13.28
C LYS A 296 -8.62 18.28 14.32
N GLU A 297 -8.89 17.88 15.55
CA GLU A 297 -8.00 18.11 16.70
C GLU A 297 -6.99 16.99 16.87
N CYS A 298 -7.35 15.76 16.52
CA CYS A 298 -6.52 14.60 16.84
C CYS A 298 -5.83 14.03 15.61
N GLY A 299 -6.13 14.53 14.40
CA GLY A 299 -5.51 14.03 13.17
C GLY A 299 -5.81 12.56 12.88
N ILE A 300 -6.93 12.03 13.39
CA ILE A 300 -7.30 10.63 13.19
C ILE A 300 -8.01 10.49 11.84
N PRO A 301 -7.60 9.55 10.97
CA PRO A 301 -8.29 9.28 9.71
C PRO A 301 -9.75 8.86 9.94
N ALA A 302 -10.66 9.34 9.07
CA ALA A 302 -12.10 9.07 9.21
C ALA A 302 -12.48 7.60 9.39
N LYS A 303 -11.77 6.67 8.73
CA LYS A 303 -12.03 5.23 8.91
C LYS A 303 -11.85 4.80 10.37
N LEU A 304 -10.74 5.19 11.00
CA LEU A 304 -10.46 4.84 12.39
C LEU A 304 -11.42 5.56 13.34
N VAL A 305 -11.71 6.84 13.10
CA VAL A 305 -12.70 7.60 13.88
C VAL A 305 -14.07 6.90 13.91
N CYS A 306 -14.55 6.42 12.76
CA CYS A 306 -15.82 5.73 12.64
C CYS A 306 -15.85 4.33 13.25
N GLU A 307 -14.67 3.71 13.46
CA GLU A 307 -14.53 2.39 14.10
C GLU A 307 -14.32 2.51 15.62
N SER A 308 -13.92 3.69 16.11
CA SER A 308 -13.58 3.90 17.51
C SER A 308 -14.77 3.88 18.47
N LYS A 309 -14.54 3.25 19.62
CA LYS A 309 -15.52 3.07 20.70
C LYS A 309 -15.12 3.84 21.96
N TRP A 310 -16.08 4.13 22.83
CA TRP A 310 -15.78 4.88 24.07
C TRP A 310 -14.82 4.17 25.00
N LYS A 311 -14.75 2.84 24.98
CA LYS A 311 -13.73 2.07 25.73
C LYS A 311 -12.29 2.37 25.31
N GLU A 312 -12.08 2.97 24.14
CA GLU A 312 -10.78 3.40 23.66
C GLU A 312 -10.40 4.80 24.17
N ILE A 313 -11.33 5.52 24.81
CA ILE A 313 -11.09 6.83 25.40
C ILE A 313 -10.75 6.65 26.89
N ILE A 314 -9.58 7.14 27.29
CA ILE A 314 -9.10 7.09 28.67
C ILE A 314 -9.24 8.49 29.27
N PHE A 315 -10.04 8.61 30.33
CA PHE A 315 -10.20 9.85 31.09
C PHE A 315 -9.28 9.81 32.32
N ASN A 316 -8.09 10.44 32.23
CA ASN A 316 -7.15 10.49 33.36
C ASN A 316 -7.53 11.64 34.29
N LYS A 317 -8.26 11.33 35.37
CA LYS A 317 -8.68 12.33 36.36
C LYS A 317 -7.51 12.94 37.13
N GLU A 318 -6.43 12.19 37.35
CA GLU A 318 -5.26 12.65 38.13
C GLU A 318 -4.40 13.67 37.38
N LEU A 319 -4.27 13.50 36.06
CA LEU A 319 -3.40 14.32 35.22
C LEU A 319 -4.18 15.33 34.36
N ASP A 320 -5.50 15.36 34.54
CA ASP A 320 -6.45 16.24 33.85
C ASP A 320 -6.26 16.24 32.32
N TYR A 321 -6.15 15.04 31.74
CA TYR A 321 -6.11 14.88 30.29
C TYR A 321 -6.80 13.61 29.81
N VAL A 322 -7.33 13.70 28.59
CA VAL A 322 -7.97 12.59 27.90
C VAL A 322 -7.00 12.00 26.89
N SER A 323 -6.93 10.68 26.82
CA SER A 323 -6.17 9.94 25.83
C SER A 323 -7.06 9.06 24.98
N ILE A 324 -6.58 8.69 23.80
CA ILE A 324 -7.22 7.67 22.96
C ILE A 324 -6.25 6.52 22.72
N ILE A 325 -6.75 5.29 22.84
CA ILE A 325 -6.05 4.06 22.49
C ILE A 325 -6.23 3.81 21.01
N ILE A 326 -5.12 3.75 20.26
CA ILE A 326 -5.17 3.41 18.84
C ILE A 326 -4.17 2.28 18.59
N ARG A 327 -4.69 1.10 18.25
CA ARG A 327 -3.87 -0.07 17.93
C ARG A 327 -3.89 -0.37 16.43
N LYS A 328 -2.70 -0.64 15.88
CA LYS A 328 -2.49 -1.08 14.50
C LYS A 328 -1.86 -2.46 14.53
N ASP A 329 -2.66 -3.47 14.87
CA ASP A 329 -2.20 -4.86 15.07
C ASP A 329 -1.65 -5.52 13.78
N GLU A 330 -1.83 -4.88 12.62
CA GLU A 330 -1.18 -5.28 11.37
C GLU A 330 0.33 -4.97 11.35
N LEU A 331 0.81 -4.11 12.25
CA LEU A 331 2.23 -3.75 12.39
C LEU A 331 2.89 -4.62 13.46
N ALA A 332 4.12 -5.07 13.20
CA ALA A 332 4.91 -5.85 14.16
C ALA A 332 5.74 -4.94 15.08
N GLY A 333 6.12 -5.44 16.26
CA GLY A 333 7.01 -4.74 17.21
C GLY A 333 6.32 -3.66 18.05
N ALA A 334 7.09 -2.72 18.61
CA ALA A 334 6.58 -1.61 19.44
C ALA A 334 5.70 -0.60 18.67
N ILE A 335 5.61 -0.74 17.34
CA ILE A 335 4.95 0.18 16.40
C ILE A 335 3.43 -0.03 16.30
N HIS A 336 2.86 -0.97 17.04
CA HIS A 336 1.43 -1.27 16.96
C HIS A 336 0.58 -0.41 17.91
N ASN A 337 1.18 0.26 18.90
CA ASN A 337 0.46 1.08 19.87
C ASN A 337 0.70 2.59 19.66
N TYR A 338 -0.37 3.32 19.39
CA TYR A 338 -0.38 4.78 19.25
C TYR A 338 -1.29 5.44 20.30
N THR A 339 -1.41 4.86 21.50
CA THR A 339 -2.06 5.54 22.62
C THR A 339 -1.41 6.91 22.82
N ARG A 340 -2.23 7.95 22.93
CA ARG A 340 -1.75 9.34 22.98
C ARG A 340 -2.75 10.28 23.63
N PRO A 341 -2.29 11.41 24.20
CA PRO A 341 -3.16 12.44 24.71
C PRO A 341 -3.87 13.18 23.56
N LEU A 342 -5.02 13.75 23.87
CA LEU A 342 -5.78 14.62 22.97
C LEU A 342 -5.45 16.10 23.24
N THR A 343 -5.83 16.98 22.31
CA THR A 343 -5.71 18.42 22.55
C THR A 343 -6.64 18.84 23.70
N PRO A 344 -6.33 19.92 24.45
CA PRO A 344 -7.19 20.39 25.53
C PRO A 344 -8.64 20.64 25.09
N PHE A 345 -8.84 21.23 23.91
CA PHE A 345 -10.17 21.44 23.35
C PHE A 345 -10.91 20.12 23.09
N ALA A 346 -10.25 19.13 22.47
CA ALA A 346 -10.87 17.82 22.23
C ALA A 346 -11.17 17.07 23.53
N ALA A 347 -10.26 17.14 24.51
CA ALA A 347 -10.45 16.54 25.83
C ALA A 347 -11.69 17.14 26.52
N SER A 348 -11.84 18.47 26.53
CA SER A 348 -13.00 19.15 27.12
C SER A 348 -14.32 18.72 26.47
N ILE A 349 -14.39 18.74 25.13
CA ILE A 349 -15.62 18.36 24.41
C ILE A 349 -15.96 16.87 24.62
N LEU A 350 -14.98 15.98 24.61
CA LEU A 350 -15.23 14.55 24.85
C LEU A 350 -15.67 14.27 26.28
N THR A 351 -15.05 14.91 27.28
CA THR A 351 -15.45 14.78 28.68
C THR A 351 -16.89 15.24 28.87
N ASN A 352 -17.25 16.42 28.37
CA ASN A 352 -18.61 16.94 28.47
C ASN A 352 -19.63 16.00 27.80
N ARG A 353 -19.33 15.50 26.60
CA ARG A 353 -20.23 14.54 25.94
C ARG A 353 -20.34 13.22 26.70
N TYR A 354 -19.21 12.70 27.20
CA TYR A 354 -19.20 11.46 27.96
C TYR A 354 -20.08 11.58 29.21
N THR A 355 -19.97 12.71 29.92
CA THR A 355 -20.83 13.02 31.08
C THR A 355 -22.31 13.12 30.69
N GLU A 356 -22.66 13.75 29.56
CA GLU A 356 -24.05 13.78 29.08
C GLU A 356 -24.58 12.39 28.75
N LEU A 357 -23.79 11.55 28.07
CA LEU A 357 -24.20 10.18 27.73
C LEU A 357 -24.39 9.30 28.96
N LEU A 358 -23.59 9.49 30.01
CA LEU A 358 -23.73 8.77 31.28
C LEU A 358 -25.02 9.11 32.04
N LYS A 359 -25.73 10.19 31.70
CA LYS A 359 -27.06 10.47 32.26
C LYS A 359 -28.13 9.54 31.71
N THR A 360 -27.88 8.90 30.57
CA THR A 360 -28.86 8.05 29.86
C THR A 360 -28.42 6.59 29.79
N TYR A 361 -27.12 6.32 29.72
CA TYR A 361 -26.56 4.98 29.52
C TYR A 361 -25.66 4.57 30.67
N SER A 362 -25.64 3.27 31.00
CA SER A 362 -24.65 2.75 31.95
C SER A 362 -23.24 2.83 31.37
N MET A 363 -22.23 2.79 32.24
CA MET A 363 -20.83 2.84 31.82
C MET A 363 -20.47 1.65 30.90
N GLU A 364 -20.98 0.45 31.20
CA GLU A 364 -20.76 -0.76 30.42
C GLU A 364 -21.40 -0.68 29.03
N GLN A 365 -22.61 -0.12 28.94
CA GLN A 365 -23.28 0.11 27.66
C GLN A 365 -22.50 1.11 26.82
N LEU A 366 -22.11 2.23 27.43
CA LEU A 366 -21.42 3.31 26.76
C LEU A 366 -20.07 2.87 26.18
N GLN A 367 -19.33 2.03 26.91
CA GLN A 367 -18.02 1.49 26.46
C GLN A 367 -18.08 0.78 25.10
N GLU A 368 -19.20 0.14 24.77
CA GLU A 368 -19.39 -0.56 23.49
C GLU A 368 -19.97 0.30 22.37
N MET A 369 -20.44 1.52 22.69
CA MET A 369 -20.95 2.49 21.72
C MET A 369 -19.82 3.19 20.96
N TYR A 370 -20.16 3.71 19.79
CA TYR A 370 -19.20 4.41 18.93
C TYR A 370 -19.03 5.86 19.39
N VAL A 371 -17.79 6.34 19.34
CA VAL A 371 -17.49 7.75 19.64
C VAL A 371 -18.06 8.66 18.55
N ALA A 372 -17.86 8.28 17.28
CA ALA A 372 -18.47 8.91 16.12
C ALA A 372 -19.70 8.11 15.65
N SER A 373 -20.84 8.42 16.26
CA SER A 373 -22.12 7.76 15.98
C SER A 373 -23.04 8.58 15.07
N ARG A 374 -24.11 7.95 14.57
CA ARG A 374 -25.19 8.68 13.88
C ARG A 374 -25.94 9.56 14.88
N LYS A 375 -26.48 10.70 14.41
CA LYS A 375 -27.14 11.72 15.24
C LYS A 375 -28.18 11.17 16.22
N ASN A 376 -28.97 10.19 15.79
CA ASN A 376 -30.10 9.64 16.56
C ASN A 376 -29.87 8.19 17.02
N ASP A 377 -28.66 7.65 16.85
CA ASP A 377 -28.36 6.25 17.14
C ASP A 377 -26.89 6.11 17.57
N PRO A 378 -26.59 6.14 18.89
CA PRO A 378 -25.25 6.02 19.42
C PRO A 378 -24.62 4.62 19.24
N GLU A 379 -25.44 3.60 19.02
CA GLU A 379 -24.98 2.23 18.78
C GLU A 379 -24.54 1.99 17.34
N ARG A 380 -24.98 2.83 16.40
CA ARG A 380 -24.57 2.74 15.00
C ARG A 380 -23.41 3.67 14.66
N PRO A 381 -22.33 3.15 14.05
CA PRO A 381 -21.22 3.97 13.64
C PRO A 381 -21.62 4.91 12.50
N LEU A 382 -21.00 6.08 12.49
CA LEU A 382 -21.04 6.96 11.34
C LEU A 382 -20.27 6.32 10.17
N GLU A 383 -20.76 6.45 8.94
CA GLU A 383 -20.02 5.97 7.78
C GLU A 383 -18.85 6.90 7.44
N PRO A 384 -17.65 6.39 7.08
CA PRO A 384 -16.50 7.24 6.74
C PRO A 384 -16.78 8.24 5.61
N LYS A 385 -17.66 7.87 4.66
CA LYS A 385 -18.10 8.77 3.58
C LYS A 385 -18.98 9.90 4.11
N ALA A 386 -19.88 9.61 5.05
CA ALA A 386 -20.70 10.63 5.70
C ALA A 386 -19.85 11.60 6.51
N LEU A 387 -18.87 11.10 7.28
CA LEU A 387 -17.91 11.95 8.01
C LEU A 387 -17.08 12.83 7.06
N THR A 388 -16.62 12.27 5.93
CA THR A 388 -15.89 13.03 4.90
C THR A 388 -16.74 14.17 4.35
N THR A 389 -18.02 13.91 4.07
CA THR A 389 -18.98 14.92 3.59
C THR A 389 -19.22 15.99 4.66
N LEU A 390 -19.43 15.59 5.92
CA LEU A 390 -19.62 16.53 7.02
C LEU A 390 -18.42 17.46 7.19
N CYS A 391 -17.20 16.93 7.21
CA CYS A 391 -15.98 17.74 7.30
C CYS A 391 -15.91 18.80 6.19
N ARG A 392 -16.26 18.43 4.95
CA ARG A 392 -16.29 19.37 3.82
C ARG A 392 -17.38 20.43 4.00
N ILE A 393 -18.59 20.04 4.37
CA ILE A 393 -19.73 20.95 4.55
C ILE A 393 -19.45 21.95 5.68
N SER A 394 -18.96 21.48 6.83
CA SER A 394 -18.64 22.36 7.97
C SER A 394 -17.56 23.38 7.62
N LEU A 395 -16.53 23.00 6.86
CA LEU A 395 -15.50 23.95 6.40
C LEU A 395 -16.08 25.03 5.47
N ILE A 396 -16.98 24.65 4.56
CA ILE A 396 -17.67 25.60 3.67
C ILE A 396 -18.54 26.55 4.49
N GLN A 397 -19.31 26.02 5.45
CA GLN A 397 -20.14 26.82 6.36
C GLN A 397 -19.32 27.82 7.19
N CYS A 398 -18.07 27.47 7.53
CA CYS A 398 -17.16 28.39 8.23
C CYS A 398 -16.49 29.44 7.31
N GLY A 399 -16.68 29.35 5.98
CA GLY A 399 -16.20 30.34 5.01
C GLY A 399 -15.00 29.91 4.16
N ILE A 400 -14.64 28.62 4.13
CA ILE A 400 -13.62 28.12 3.19
C ILE A 400 -14.19 28.06 1.78
N ASP A 401 -13.50 28.69 0.82
CA ASP A 401 -13.84 28.63 -0.61
C ASP A 401 -13.85 27.17 -1.13
N HIS A 402 -14.86 26.84 -1.93
CA HIS A 402 -14.98 25.59 -2.67
C HIS A 402 -13.74 25.22 -3.47
N ASN A 403 -13.03 26.20 -4.02
CA ASN A 403 -11.80 26.00 -4.80
C ASN A 403 -10.71 25.32 -3.96
N ASN A 404 -10.61 25.66 -2.68
CA ASN A 404 -9.69 25.03 -1.71
C ASN A 404 -10.12 23.61 -1.31
N LEU A 405 -11.32 23.19 -1.69
CA LEU A 405 -11.93 21.90 -1.32
C LEU A 405 -12.26 21.02 -2.54
N THR A 406 -11.62 21.26 -3.68
CA THR A 406 -11.76 20.42 -4.88
C THR A 406 -11.17 19.01 -4.67
N THR A 407 -11.88 17.99 -5.16
CA THR A 407 -11.45 16.59 -5.11
C THR A 407 -10.38 16.33 -6.16
N VAL A 408 -9.19 15.89 -5.74
CA VAL A 408 -8.10 15.47 -6.63
C VAL A 408 -8.16 13.95 -6.79
N SER A 409 -8.21 13.46 -8.04
CA SER A 409 -8.26 12.03 -8.33
C SER A 409 -6.98 11.32 -7.88
N GLY A 410 -7.14 10.19 -7.17
CA GLY A 410 -6.02 9.36 -6.70
C GLY A 410 -5.49 9.71 -5.29
N GLU A 411 -6.04 10.72 -4.62
CA GLU A 411 -5.70 11.05 -3.24
C GLU A 411 -6.42 10.14 -2.23
N LEU A 412 -5.74 9.82 -1.12
CA LEU A 412 -6.20 8.81 -0.14
C LEU A 412 -7.42 9.27 0.70
N HIS A 413 -7.56 10.58 0.91
CA HIS A 413 -8.61 11.18 1.74
C HIS A 413 -9.39 12.23 0.95
N GLY A 414 -10.64 12.50 1.34
CA GLY A 414 -11.43 13.62 0.80
C GLY A 414 -10.80 14.99 1.12
N SER A 415 -11.09 16.01 0.31
CA SER A 415 -10.45 17.32 0.38
C SER A 415 -10.59 18.01 1.75
N GLY A 416 -11.79 17.96 2.37
CA GLY A 416 -12.01 18.52 3.70
C GLY A 416 -11.16 17.85 4.78
N ILE A 417 -11.13 16.52 4.81
CA ILE A 417 -10.26 15.76 5.73
C ILE A 417 -8.80 16.11 5.49
N ARG A 418 -8.33 16.17 4.23
CA ARG A 418 -6.93 16.53 3.93
C ARG A 418 -6.56 17.90 4.49
N LEU A 419 -7.44 18.89 4.34
CA LEU A 419 -7.21 20.24 4.88
C LEU A 419 -7.13 20.21 6.41
N LEU A 420 -8.04 19.49 7.10
CA LEU A 420 -7.99 19.33 8.55
C LEU A 420 -6.72 18.63 9.03
N LEU A 421 -6.29 17.56 8.35
CA LEU A 421 -5.05 16.84 8.67
C LEU A 421 -3.80 17.71 8.47
N ARG A 422 -3.81 18.59 7.46
CA ARG A 422 -2.74 19.58 7.26
C ARG A 422 -2.76 20.65 8.34
N ASN A 423 -3.95 21.13 8.70
CA ASN A 423 -4.13 22.11 9.75
C ASN A 423 -3.56 21.63 11.08
N ILE A 424 -3.93 20.42 11.54
CA ILE A 424 -3.38 19.88 12.79
C ILE A 424 -1.88 19.67 12.70
N LYS A 425 -1.36 19.19 11.55
CA LYS A 425 0.10 19.10 11.35
C LYS A 425 0.78 20.47 11.52
N TYR A 426 0.26 21.49 10.86
CA TYR A 426 0.78 22.85 10.97
C TYR A 426 0.75 23.34 12.42
N ARG A 427 -0.36 23.12 13.13
CA ARG A 427 -0.50 23.48 14.54
C ARG A 427 0.54 22.78 15.41
N LEU A 428 0.76 21.49 15.22
CA LEU A 428 1.78 20.73 15.94
C LEU A 428 3.19 21.30 15.71
N GLU A 429 3.54 21.60 14.46
CA GLU A 429 4.87 22.10 14.10
C GLU A 429 5.11 23.54 14.61
N HIS A 430 4.11 24.41 14.47
CA HIS A 430 4.28 25.85 14.69
C HIS A 430 3.74 26.38 16.02
N TYR A 431 2.54 25.96 16.45
CA TYR A 431 1.94 26.44 17.69
C TYR A 431 2.27 25.55 18.89
N CYS A 432 2.38 24.23 18.70
CA CYS A 432 2.83 23.32 19.75
C CYS A 432 4.38 23.26 19.87
N GLY A 433 5.09 23.86 18.91
CA GLY A 433 6.55 23.96 18.91
C GLY A 433 7.29 22.65 18.62
N LEU A 434 6.68 21.71 17.90
CA LEU A 434 7.27 20.40 17.59
C LEU A 434 8.03 20.36 16.26
N SER A 435 8.34 21.50 15.64
CA SER A 435 9.07 21.56 14.37
C SER A 435 10.44 20.85 14.40
N GLN A 436 11.13 20.88 15.54
CA GLN A 436 12.42 20.21 15.75
C GLN A 436 12.28 18.75 16.24
N ASP A 437 11.05 18.27 16.44
CA ASP A 437 10.75 16.91 16.88
C ASP A 437 9.78 16.22 15.90
N PRO A 438 10.25 15.87 14.69
CA PRO A 438 9.42 15.27 13.66
C PRO A 438 8.86 13.90 14.07
N ALA A 439 9.50 13.21 15.02
CA ALA A 439 9.03 11.94 15.53
C ALA A 439 7.74 12.10 16.35
N ALA A 440 7.68 13.09 17.25
CA ALA A 440 6.47 13.41 18.01
C ALA A 440 5.31 13.81 17.09
N VAL A 441 5.58 14.65 16.07
CA VAL A 441 4.58 15.04 15.06
C VAL A 441 4.04 13.81 14.33
N ARG A 442 4.92 12.90 13.87
CA ARG A 442 4.51 11.68 13.17
C ARG A 442 3.69 10.76 14.07
N PHE A 443 4.08 10.60 15.33
CA PHE A 443 3.32 9.83 16.32
C PHE A 443 1.91 10.40 16.54
N LEU A 444 1.81 11.72 16.75
CA LEU A 444 0.55 12.46 16.89
C LEU A 444 -0.29 12.51 15.61
N LEU A 445 0.25 12.11 14.46
CA LEU A 445 -0.50 11.97 13.19
C LEU A 445 -0.69 10.51 12.75
N LEU A 446 -0.42 9.53 13.61
CA LEU A 446 -0.52 8.09 13.31
C LEU A 446 0.33 7.67 12.09
N MET A 447 1.45 8.34 11.87
CA MET A 447 2.40 8.01 10.81
C MET A 447 3.46 7.06 11.37
N ALA A 448 3.98 6.17 10.53
CA ALA A 448 5.09 5.30 10.90
C ALA A 448 6.28 6.13 11.40
N LEU A 449 6.89 5.74 12.50
CA LEU A 449 8.14 6.35 12.94
C LEU A 449 9.24 5.94 11.96
N ASN A 450 10.06 6.91 11.55
CA ASN A 450 11.16 6.68 10.61
C ASN A 450 12.52 6.58 11.32
N ASP A 451 12.52 6.68 12.66
CA ASP A 451 13.71 6.74 13.50
C ASP A 451 13.61 5.68 14.60
N VAL A 452 14.62 4.81 14.63
CA VAL A 452 14.77 3.71 15.59
C VAL A 452 14.86 4.24 17.02
N THR A 453 15.40 5.45 17.21
CA THR A 453 15.57 6.08 18.53
C THR A 453 14.21 6.43 19.14
N ALA A 454 13.37 7.12 18.36
CA ALA A 454 12.01 7.44 18.76
C ALA A 454 11.14 6.19 18.94
N GLU A 455 11.37 5.16 18.12
CA GLU A 455 10.60 3.91 18.16
C GLU A 455 10.94 3.02 19.36
N ASN A 456 12.23 2.89 19.71
CA ASN A 456 12.68 1.90 20.71
C ASN A 456 13.11 2.51 22.05
N TYR A 457 13.48 3.79 22.12
CA TYR A 457 14.09 4.37 23.32
C TYR A 457 13.25 5.46 24.01
N ARG A 458 12.46 6.23 23.24
CA ARG A 458 11.65 7.32 23.81
C ARG A 458 10.28 6.88 24.32
N SER A 459 9.73 5.81 23.76
CA SER A 459 8.42 5.22 24.09
C SER A 459 7.33 6.26 24.36
N PHE A 460 6.76 6.85 23.30
CA PHE A 460 5.70 7.86 23.44
C PHE A 460 4.44 7.37 24.18
N THR A 461 4.28 6.06 24.36
CA THR A 461 3.16 5.44 25.07
C THR A 461 3.38 5.28 26.58
N CYS A 462 4.61 5.46 27.09
CA CYS A 462 4.84 5.44 28.54
C CYS A 462 4.30 6.73 29.21
N PRO A 463 4.08 6.74 30.54
CA PRO A 463 3.55 7.91 31.25
C PRO A 463 4.32 9.21 30.97
N GLU A 464 5.65 9.17 30.97
CA GLU A 464 6.52 10.31 30.69
C GLU A 464 6.37 10.79 29.24
N GLY A 465 6.27 9.85 28.30
CA GLY A 465 6.02 10.12 26.89
C GLY A 465 4.65 10.77 26.66
N GLN A 466 3.61 10.27 27.32
CA GLN A 466 2.26 10.86 27.27
C GLN A 466 2.26 12.28 27.87
N ALA A 467 2.91 12.49 29.02
CA ALA A 467 3.02 13.79 29.66
C ALA A 467 3.77 14.80 28.76
N TYR A 468 4.88 14.37 28.15
CA TYR A 468 5.61 15.18 27.18
C TYR A 468 4.72 15.61 26.00
N LEU A 469 4.02 14.66 25.39
CA LEU A 469 3.12 14.94 24.26
C LEU A 469 1.99 15.88 24.67
N TYR A 470 1.37 15.66 25.84
CA TYR A 470 0.29 16.49 26.33
C TYR A 470 0.75 17.93 26.62
N ASN A 471 1.90 18.08 27.25
CA ASN A 471 2.50 19.39 27.51
C ASN A 471 2.84 20.13 26.21
N ALA A 472 3.23 19.42 25.15
CA ALA A 472 3.39 20.03 23.84
C ALA A 472 2.04 20.49 23.26
N LEU A 473 0.99 19.67 23.33
CA LEU A 473 -0.35 20.02 22.83
C LEU A 473 -0.97 21.23 23.55
N LYS A 474 -0.70 21.38 24.86
CA LYS A 474 -1.17 22.51 25.68
C LYS A 474 -0.63 23.88 25.24
N ARG A 475 0.49 23.92 24.51
CA ARG A 475 1.11 25.18 24.07
C ARG A 475 0.31 25.92 23.00
N ASP A 476 -0.62 25.25 22.31
CA ASP A 476 -1.56 25.92 21.41
C ASP A 476 -2.66 26.63 22.20
N THR A 477 -2.38 27.88 22.61
CA THR A 477 -3.26 28.68 23.48
C THR A 477 -4.20 29.61 22.72
N ARG A 478 -4.24 29.55 21.39
CA ARG A 478 -4.99 30.50 20.52
C ARG A 478 -6.50 30.58 20.80
N PHE A 479 -7.08 29.55 21.43
CA PHE A 479 -8.51 29.47 21.74
C PHE A 479 -8.78 29.19 23.22
N ILE A 480 -7.79 29.39 24.09
CA ILE A 480 -7.94 29.26 25.54
C ILE A 480 -8.26 30.65 26.08
N GLU A 481 -9.32 30.76 26.88
CA GLU A 481 -9.56 31.96 27.67
C GLU A 481 -8.44 32.08 28.71
N THR A 482 -7.53 33.03 28.52
CA THR A 482 -6.53 33.37 29.52
C THR A 482 -7.27 34.07 30.66
N HIS A 483 -7.52 33.34 31.75
CA HIS A 483 -7.86 33.99 33.01
C HIS A 483 -6.67 34.88 33.39
N GLU A 484 -6.93 36.16 33.70
CA GLU A 484 -5.92 36.96 34.38
C GLU A 484 -5.52 36.18 35.65
N PRO A 485 -4.22 35.93 35.88
CA PRO A 485 -3.80 35.18 37.06
C PRO A 485 -4.33 35.93 38.29
N ASN A 486 -5.22 35.28 39.03
CA ASN A 486 -5.69 35.74 40.34
C ASN A 486 -4.61 35.60 41.43
N SER A 487 -3.38 35.22 41.06
CA SER A 487 -2.26 35.04 41.97
C SER A 487 -1.19 36.09 41.72
N SER A 488 -0.72 36.68 42.81
CA SER A 488 0.53 37.42 42.89
C SER A 488 1.70 36.50 42.53
N GLU A 489 1.96 36.29 41.24
CA GLU A 489 3.14 35.56 40.80
C GLU A 489 4.39 36.30 41.30
N GLU A 490 5.28 35.58 41.98
CA GLU A 490 6.50 36.19 42.50
C GLU A 490 7.46 36.45 41.32
N VAL A 491 7.72 37.73 41.08
CA VAL A 491 8.69 38.17 40.07
C VAL A 491 9.96 38.64 40.78
N ILE A 492 11.00 37.83 40.70
CA ILE A 492 12.33 38.18 41.21
C ILE A 492 13.05 39.03 40.17
N LYS A 493 13.49 40.23 40.55
CA LYS A 493 14.30 41.11 39.72
C LYS A 493 15.75 41.11 40.23
N GLU A 494 16.67 40.74 39.36
CA GLU A 494 18.11 40.69 39.63
C GLU A 494 18.87 41.60 38.65
N LEU A 495 19.77 42.44 39.17
CA LEU A 495 20.71 43.21 38.34
C LEU A 495 21.99 42.39 38.18
N LEU A 496 22.33 42.03 36.94
CA LEU A 496 23.51 41.26 36.61
C LEU A 496 24.77 42.15 36.59
N PRO A 497 25.97 41.58 36.79
CA PRO A 497 27.23 42.34 36.82
C PRO A 497 27.54 43.12 35.54
N ASP A 498 26.97 42.72 34.40
CA ASP A 498 27.12 43.36 33.10
C ASP A 498 26.06 44.43 32.81
N GLY A 499 25.27 44.81 33.83
CA GLY A 499 24.22 45.83 33.73
C GLY A 499 22.90 45.32 33.15
N ARG A 500 22.78 44.04 32.78
CA ARG A 500 21.50 43.44 32.37
C ARG A 500 20.57 43.26 33.57
N VAL A 501 19.27 43.32 33.32
CA VAL A 501 18.25 43.01 34.33
C VAL A 501 17.62 41.66 34.00
N LYS A 502 17.69 40.72 34.94
CA LYS A 502 17.05 39.42 34.84
C LYS A 502 15.75 39.43 35.65
N TYR A 503 14.66 39.06 34.99
CA TYR A 503 13.37 38.82 35.64
C TYR A 503 13.14 37.31 35.68
N THR A 504 12.95 36.76 36.88
CA THR A 504 12.59 35.35 37.08
C THR A 504 11.17 35.30 37.59
N ILE A 505 10.28 34.65 36.84
CA ILE A 505 8.88 34.48 37.23
C ILE A 505 8.76 33.09 37.85
N LEU A 506 8.27 33.04 39.08
CA LEU A 506 8.04 31.80 39.83
C LEU A 506 6.52 31.59 39.98
N PRO A 507 5.87 30.89 39.04
CA PRO A 507 4.46 30.55 39.19
C PRO A 507 4.28 29.55 40.35
N GLU A 508 3.21 29.68 41.13
CA GLU A 508 2.87 28.74 42.22
C GLU A 508 2.62 27.31 41.71
N SER A 509 2.17 27.19 40.46
CA SER A 509 1.90 25.91 39.79
C SER A 509 2.48 25.92 38.38
N PRO A 510 3.81 25.74 38.22
CA PRO A 510 4.48 25.85 36.91
C PRO A 510 3.92 24.88 35.88
N ASP A 511 3.50 23.68 36.31
CA ASP A 511 2.93 22.65 35.43
C ASP A 511 1.52 22.98 34.91
N LYS A 512 0.86 23.98 35.52
CA LYS A 512 -0.47 24.47 35.12
C LYS A 512 -0.39 25.78 34.32
N LEU A 513 0.78 26.42 34.27
CA LEU A 513 0.97 27.66 33.53
C LEU A 513 1.04 27.38 32.03
N THR A 514 -0.05 27.69 31.31
CA THR A 514 -0.16 27.44 29.86
C THR A 514 0.32 28.62 29.01
N SER A 515 0.25 29.84 29.54
CA SER A 515 0.77 31.05 28.91
C SER A 515 1.07 32.11 29.96
N PHE A 516 2.03 32.98 29.65
CA PHE A 516 2.31 34.17 30.45
C PHE A 516 2.48 35.36 29.50
N LYS A 517 1.84 36.48 29.81
CA LYS A 517 1.90 37.70 29.00
C LYS A 517 2.70 38.75 29.76
N VAL A 518 3.92 39.02 29.30
CA VAL A 518 4.77 40.08 29.85
C VAL A 518 4.66 41.33 29.00
N LYS A 519 4.47 42.48 29.64
CA LYS A 519 4.56 43.77 28.98
C LYS A 519 5.80 44.50 29.47
N PHE A 520 6.77 44.72 28.58
CA PHE A 520 7.96 45.51 28.86
C PHE A 520 7.87 46.87 28.16
N LEU A 521 8.30 47.93 28.84
CA LEU A 521 8.59 49.21 28.20
C LEU A 521 10.08 49.25 27.87
N LEU A 522 10.43 49.26 26.59
CA LEU A 522 11.81 49.14 26.12
C LEU A 522 12.34 50.47 25.62
N GLN A 523 13.60 50.75 25.91
CA GLN A 523 14.32 51.82 25.25
C GLN A 523 14.67 51.40 23.81
N PRO A 524 14.93 52.37 22.90
CA PRO A 524 15.45 52.05 21.57
C PRO A 524 16.78 51.28 21.68
N HIS A 525 17.01 50.30 20.80
CA HIS A 525 18.21 49.45 20.75
C HIS A 525 18.37 48.48 21.93
N THR A 526 17.34 48.32 22.76
CA THR A 526 17.31 47.29 23.80
C THR A 526 17.10 45.90 23.19
N ARG A 527 17.79 44.91 23.73
CA ARG A 527 17.61 43.50 23.41
C ARG A 527 16.93 42.80 24.59
N ILE A 528 15.82 42.13 24.32
CA ILE A 528 15.23 41.17 25.25
C ILE A 528 15.67 39.78 24.83
N GLU A 529 16.16 39.01 25.78
CA GLU A 529 16.36 37.57 25.64
C GLU A 529 15.38 36.86 26.57
N VAL A 530 14.51 36.02 25.99
CA VAL A 530 13.60 35.16 26.74
C VAL A 530 14.15 33.75 26.67
N PHE A 531 14.36 33.15 27.82
CA PHE A 531 14.82 31.77 27.95
C PHE A 531 13.85 30.98 28.81
N ALA A 532 13.45 29.80 28.34
CA ALA A 532 12.80 28.78 29.14
C ALA A 532 13.63 27.49 29.05
N PRO A 533 13.92 26.80 30.18
CA PRO A 533 14.69 25.56 30.20
C PRO A 533 14.17 24.45 29.26
N GLN A 534 12.89 24.51 28.90
CA GLN A 534 12.22 23.53 28.03
C GLN A 534 12.22 23.92 26.54
N GLY A 535 13.09 24.84 26.11
CA GLY A 535 13.41 25.05 24.70
C GLY A 535 12.83 26.32 24.05
N LEU A 536 12.27 27.24 24.82
CA LEU A 536 11.99 28.59 24.31
C LEU A 536 13.26 29.43 24.45
N THR A 537 13.90 29.77 23.34
CA THR A 537 14.92 30.83 23.31
C THR A 537 14.50 31.84 22.27
N CYS A 538 14.14 33.03 22.70
CA CYS A 538 13.75 34.12 21.82
C CYS A 538 14.62 35.34 22.10
N SER A 539 15.02 36.05 21.05
CA SER A 539 15.79 37.29 21.16
C SER A 539 15.10 38.36 20.34
N ILE A 540 14.54 39.37 21.01
CA ILE A 540 13.86 40.50 20.38
C ILE A 540 14.79 41.71 20.49
N LYS A 541 15.10 42.35 19.37
CA LYS A 541 15.88 43.59 19.34
C LYS A 541 14.98 44.73 18.88
N THR A 542 14.86 45.79 19.68
CA THR A 542 14.13 46.99 19.25
C THR A 542 15.00 47.79 18.27
N SER A 543 14.51 47.99 17.05
CA SER A 543 15.08 48.92 16.09
C SER A 543 14.16 50.12 15.93
N ARG A 544 14.71 51.33 15.87
CA ARG A 544 13.94 52.55 15.61
C ARG A 544 13.41 52.49 14.18
N THR A 545 12.09 52.42 14.00
CA THR A 545 11.45 52.93 12.78
C THR A 545 10.43 53.95 13.24
N ALA A 546 10.66 55.21 12.88
CA ALA A 546 9.62 56.20 12.91
C ALA A 546 8.56 55.79 11.85
N GLU A 547 7.30 56.04 12.21
CA GLU A 547 6.09 55.97 11.39
C GLU A 547 5.32 54.64 11.34
N ASN A 548 4.09 54.76 11.87
CA ASN A 548 2.92 53.89 11.88
C ASN A 548 2.81 52.75 12.92
N PRO A 549 1.83 52.83 13.86
CA PRO A 549 1.52 51.75 14.77
C PRO A 549 0.71 50.68 14.03
N LEU A 550 1.37 49.62 13.59
CA LEU A 550 0.69 48.38 13.26
C LEU A 550 0.52 47.56 14.54
N LEU A 551 -0.71 47.56 15.06
CA LEU A 551 -1.19 46.63 16.07
C LEU A 551 -0.92 45.19 15.61
N TYR A 552 -0.09 44.46 16.37
CA TYR A 552 -0.11 43.01 16.39
C TYR A 552 -0.77 42.57 17.70
N THR A 553 -1.98 42.02 17.60
CA THR A 553 -2.70 41.30 18.66
C THR A 553 -2.23 39.86 18.76
#